data_AF-A0A7S2ZC27-F1
#
_entry.id   AF-A0A7S2ZC27-F1
#
_cell.length_a   1.000
_cell.length_b   1.000
_cell.length_c   1.000
_cell.angle_alpha   90.00
_cell.angle_beta   90.00
_cell.angle_gamma   90.00
#
_symmetry.space_group_name_H-M   'P 1'
#
loop_
_entity.id
_entity.type
_entity.pdbx_description
1 polymer ?
#
loop_
_entity_poly.entity_id
_entity_poly.type
_entity_poly.pdbx_seq_one_letter_code
_entity_poly.pdbx_strand_id
1 'polypeptide(L)'
;MLVQEPLLAKMTSRSRDRLPRVRSAAVPGICRLQSCVESDDIRRTIATLLESDSSPLVRKAVLDNLSPEEWNIELILSRTSDTSEDVRRACYKLVAEKIDLQSLTISQRVTLLRRGRLDRSSHVRKEFLQSLVYRGWLEGSCGGDFYRLCELLDPETYAEDIVPILCEVEERFAKPIVAIDLNHLTKEAAVLLLAFAKRSADNERLSQVFPSLKSYAECLKYYKQDDFILSCLIQVFNKLDLSDEAGRRDLISTLREDFLEDSQIPDRHYPGLVRALVSSMGSQSSAAGLVAELLIADGSDWSSEQAAFRALKIVEGLLLASTPQNDPEVFFFIAD
;
A
#
# COMPACT_ATOMS: atom_id res chain seq x y z
N MET A 1 -46.00 0.18 11.81
CA MET A 1 -46.07 0.60 13.23
C MET A 1 -46.52 -0.49 14.19
N LEU A 2 -47.78 -0.98 14.16
CA LEU A 2 -48.34 -1.85 15.24
C LEU A 2 -47.59 -3.17 15.55
N VAL A 3 -46.81 -3.73 14.63
CA VAL A 3 -46.05 -5.00 14.83
C VAL A 3 -44.58 -4.75 15.20
N GLN A 4 -44.04 -3.55 14.95
CA GLN A 4 -42.61 -3.27 15.06
C GLN A 4 -42.18 -2.99 16.50
N GLU A 5 -42.99 -2.27 17.28
CA GLU A 5 -42.66 -1.93 18.67
C GLU A 5 -42.60 -3.15 19.62
N PRO A 6 -43.57 -4.09 19.60
CA PRO A 6 -43.51 -5.27 20.46
C PRO A 6 -42.32 -6.18 20.11
N LEU A 7 -42.00 -6.28 18.82
CA LEU A 7 -40.85 -7.05 18.36
C LEU A 7 -39.54 -6.41 18.82
N LEU A 8 -39.40 -5.09 18.66
CA LEU A 8 -38.23 -4.34 19.13
C LEU A 8 -38.02 -4.54 20.63
N ALA A 9 -39.06 -4.33 21.44
CA ALA A 9 -39.00 -4.51 22.89
C ALA A 9 -38.55 -5.94 23.26
N LYS A 10 -39.09 -6.96 22.57
CA LYS A 10 -38.73 -8.35 22.83
C LYS A 10 -37.29 -8.65 22.44
N MET A 11 -36.84 -8.24 21.25
CA MET A 11 -35.49 -8.50 20.78
C MET A 11 -34.45 -7.75 21.62
N THR A 12 -34.72 -6.50 22.00
CA THR A 12 -33.87 -5.70 22.90
C THR A 12 -33.80 -6.29 24.31
N SER A 13 -34.85 -6.94 24.79
CA SER A 13 -34.79 -7.72 26.04
C SER A 13 -33.89 -8.95 25.88
N ARG A 14 -34.00 -9.69 24.77
CA ARG A 14 -33.21 -10.89 24.50
C ARG A 14 -31.74 -10.61 24.19
N SER A 15 -31.42 -9.43 23.66
CA SER A 15 -30.03 -9.01 23.44
C SER A 15 -29.28 -8.74 24.74
N ARG A 16 -29.96 -8.70 25.90
CA ARG A 16 -29.34 -8.57 27.23
C ARG A 16 -29.37 -9.88 28.04
N ASP A 17 -29.70 -11.00 27.40
CA ASP A 17 -29.77 -12.30 28.06
C ASP A 17 -28.41 -12.77 28.58
N ARG A 18 -28.40 -13.58 29.64
CA ARG A 18 -27.18 -14.15 30.21
C ARG A 18 -26.46 -15.07 29.23
N LEU A 19 -27.21 -15.81 28.41
CA LEU A 19 -26.65 -16.79 27.48
C LEU A 19 -26.27 -16.13 26.14
N PRO A 20 -25.00 -16.20 25.69
CA PRO A 20 -24.58 -15.59 24.43
C PRO A 20 -25.34 -16.08 23.21
N ARG A 21 -25.77 -17.34 23.19
CA ARG A 21 -26.56 -17.91 22.09
C ARG A 21 -27.93 -17.23 21.96
N VAL A 22 -28.55 -16.86 23.08
CA VAL A 22 -29.84 -16.14 23.08
C VAL A 22 -29.64 -14.71 22.59
N ARG A 23 -28.58 -14.04 23.04
CA ARG A 23 -28.22 -12.70 22.57
C ARG A 23 -27.96 -12.69 21.06
N SER A 24 -27.13 -13.61 20.58
CA SER A 24 -26.82 -13.79 19.16
C SER A 24 -28.08 -14.08 18.32
N ALA A 25 -29.00 -14.91 18.82
CA ALA A 25 -30.27 -15.19 18.13
C ALA A 25 -31.22 -13.98 18.04
N ALA A 26 -31.09 -12.99 18.93
CA ALA A 26 -31.87 -11.76 18.87
C ALA A 26 -31.35 -10.77 17.80
N VAL A 27 -30.07 -10.84 17.47
CA VAL A 27 -29.38 -9.88 16.58
C VAL A 27 -30.04 -9.73 15.21
N PRO A 28 -30.39 -10.80 14.46
CA PRO A 28 -31.02 -10.65 13.15
C PRO A 28 -32.33 -9.85 13.21
N GLY A 29 -33.10 -10.00 14.29
CA GLY A 29 -34.32 -9.23 14.51
C GLY A 29 -34.04 -7.74 14.70
N ILE A 30 -33.01 -7.40 15.49
CA ILE A 30 -32.59 -6.01 15.73
C ILE A 30 -32.06 -5.36 14.46
N CYS A 31 -31.15 -6.03 13.74
CA CYS A 31 -30.55 -5.50 12.51
C CYS A 31 -31.59 -5.33 11.38
N ARG A 32 -32.62 -6.17 11.31
CA ARG A 32 -33.73 -5.96 10.36
C ARG A 32 -34.56 -4.73 10.70
N LEU A 33 -34.75 -4.44 11.98
CA LEU A 33 -35.52 -3.27 12.42
C LEU A 33 -34.78 -1.96 12.17
N GLN A 34 -33.44 -1.97 12.17
CA GLN A 34 -32.60 -0.83 11.81
C GLN A 34 -33.04 -0.19 10.48
N SER A 35 -33.31 -1.01 9.45
CA SER A 35 -33.72 -0.53 8.12
C SER A 35 -35.18 -0.08 8.03
N CYS A 36 -35.99 -0.31 9.07
CA CYS A 36 -37.42 -0.07 9.04
C CYS A 36 -37.87 1.10 9.92
N VAL A 37 -37.08 1.45 10.93
CA VAL A 37 -37.45 2.46 11.93
C VAL A 37 -36.20 3.24 12.34
N GLU A 38 -36.21 4.55 12.14
CA GLU A 38 -35.19 5.41 12.73
C GLU A 38 -35.37 5.43 14.25
N SER A 39 -34.45 4.78 14.96
CA SER A 39 -34.51 4.66 16.41
C SER A 39 -33.10 4.66 17.00
N ASP A 40 -32.83 5.67 17.81
CA ASP A 40 -31.56 5.76 18.55
C ASP A 40 -31.40 4.59 19.54
N ASP A 41 -32.49 4.00 20.02
CA ASP A 41 -32.44 2.81 20.87
C ASP A 41 -31.89 1.61 20.10
N ILE A 42 -32.26 1.44 18.83
CA ILE A 42 -31.70 0.40 17.95
C ILE A 42 -30.22 0.65 17.74
N ARG A 43 -29.84 1.89 17.35
CA ARG A 43 -28.43 2.26 17.12
C ARG A 43 -27.57 2.00 18.36
N ARG A 44 -28.02 2.46 19.54
CA ARG A 44 -27.32 2.24 20.83
C ARG A 44 -27.25 0.75 21.18
N THR A 45 -28.30 -0.02 20.90
CA THR A 45 -28.29 -1.47 21.16
C THR A 45 -27.28 -2.18 20.25
N ILE A 46 -27.25 -1.87 18.96
CA ILE A 46 -26.27 -2.43 18.01
C ILE A 46 -24.85 -2.05 18.42
N ALA A 47 -24.59 -0.78 18.72
CA ALA A 47 -23.29 -0.31 19.19
C ALA A 47 -22.83 -1.07 20.44
N THR A 48 -23.71 -1.20 21.44
CA THR A 48 -23.40 -1.95 22.67
C THR A 48 -23.06 -3.42 22.37
N LEU A 49 -23.83 -4.07 21.50
CA LEU A 49 -23.60 -5.47 21.14
C LEU A 49 -22.29 -5.67 20.37
N LEU A 50 -21.88 -4.69 19.55
CA LEU A 50 -20.70 -4.80 18.71
C LEU A 50 -19.41 -4.40 19.45
N GLU A 51 -19.47 -3.40 20.34
CA GLU A 51 -18.31 -2.89 21.07
C GLU A 51 -18.05 -3.65 22.37
N SER A 52 -19.12 -3.93 23.12
CA SER A 52 -19.04 -4.28 24.54
C SER A 52 -19.45 -5.72 24.87
N ASP A 53 -20.08 -6.46 23.95
CA ASP A 53 -20.48 -7.85 24.23
C ASP A 53 -19.24 -8.73 24.41
N SER A 54 -19.18 -9.47 25.52
CA SER A 54 -18.06 -10.34 25.84
C SER A 54 -17.91 -11.53 24.88
N SER A 55 -18.99 -11.94 24.22
CA SER A 55 -18.98 -13.12 23.36
C SER A 55 -18.69 -12.75 21.90
N PRO A 56 -17.64 -13.32 21.27
CA PRO A 56 -17.38 -13.10 19.85
C PRO A 56 -18.50 -13.63 18.95
N LEU A 57 -19.27 -14.62 19.41
CA LEU A 57 -20.45 -15.13 18.71
C LEU A 57 -21.48 -14.01 18.46
N VAL A 58 -21.71 -13.15 19.46
CA VAL A 58 -22.67 -12.06 19.36
C VAL A 58 -22.14 -10.95 18.45
N ARG A 59 -20.89 -10.52 18.67
CA ARG A 59 -20.24 -9.49 17.85
C ARG A 59 -20.19 -9.89 16.37
N LYS A 60 -19.83 -11.14 16.09
CA LYS A 60 -19.85 -11.71 14.74
C LYS A 60 -21.28 -11.73 14.16
N ALA A 61 -22.26 -12.17 14.94
CA ALA A 61 -23.66 -12.19 14.48
C ALA A 61 -24.16 -10.79 14.11
N VAL A 62 -23.70 -9.75 14.82
CA VAL A 62 -23.99 -8.35 14.44
C VAL A 62 -23.40 -8.07 13.08
N LEU A 63 -22.11 -8.29 12.86
CA LEU A 63 -21.46 -8.06 11.56
C LEU A 63 -22.13 -8.83 10.41
N ASP A 64 -22.52 -10.08 10.64
CA ASP A 64 -23.18 -10.91 9.61
C ASP A 64 -24.55 -10.34 9.18
N ASN A 65 -25.24 -9.56 10.03
CA ASN A 65 -26.60 -9.07 9.79
C ASN A 65 -26.70 -7.54 9.64
N LEU A 66 -25.68 -6.80 10.05
CA LEU A 66 -25.67 -5.34 10.07
C LEU A 66 -25.72 -4.79 8.64
N SER A 67 -26.49 -3.72 8.47
CA SER A 67 -26.51 -2.91 7.25
C SER A 67 -25.65 -1.67 7.50
N PRO A 68 -24.62 -1.42 6.66
CA PRO A 68 -23.79 -0.24 6.79
C PRO A 68 -24.60 1.05 6.57
N GLU A 69 -24.39 2.02 7.45
CA GLU A 69 -24.95 3.37 7.42
C GLU A 69 -23.88 4.33 7.93
N GLU A 70 -23.96 5.62 7.57
CA GLU A 70 -22.95 6.63 7.92
C GLU A 70 -22.55 6.61 9.41
N TRP A 71 -23.52 6.48 10.32
CA TRP A 71 -23.27 6.46 11.76
C TRP A 71 -22.50 5.23 12.27
N ASN A 72 -22.51 4.11 11.53
CA ASN A 72 -21.94 2.84 11.97
C ASN A 72 -20.71 2.38 11.18
N ILE A 73 -20.26 3.14 10.16
CA ILE A 73 -19.06 2.78 9.39
C ILE A 73 -17.86 2.63 10.32
N GLU A 74 -17.52 3.65 11.11
CA GLU A 74 -16.37 3.60 12.04
C GLU A 74 -16.49 2.46 13.05
N LEU A 75 -17.71 2.21 13.53
CA LEU A 75 -17.98 1.11 14.42
C LEU A 75 -17.66 -0.25 13.77
N ILE A 76 -18.07 -0.46 12.51
CA ILE A 76 -17.74 -1.65 11.73
C ILE A 76 -16.22 -1.76 11.53
N LEU A 77 -15.58 -0.70 11.03
CA LEU A 77 -14.14 -0.69 10.73
C LEU A 77 -13.29 -0.93 11.98
N SER A 78 -13.73 -0.48 13.17
CA SER A 78 -13.04 -0.78 14.43
C SER A 78 -12.92 -2.28 14.71
N ARG A 79 -13.83 -3.11 14.17
CA ARG A 79 -13.83 -4.56 14.38
C ARG A 79 -12.77 -5.30 13.58
N THR A 80 -12.03 -4.64 12.68
CA THR A 80 -10.80 -5.21 12.12
C THR A 80 -9.71 -5.41 13.17
N SER A 81 -9.87 -4.87 14.37
CA SER A 81 -8.93 -5.03 15.50
C SER A 81 -9.55 -5.84 16.65
N ASP A 82 -10.65 -6.55 16.40
CA ASP A 82 -11.32 -7.39 17.41
C ASP A 82 -10.38 -8.49 17.93
N THR A 83 -10.55 -8.87 19.20
CA THR A 83 -9.75 -9.94 19.82
C THR A 83 -9.95 -11.29 19.13
N SER A 84 -11.16 -11.58 18.63
CA SER A 84 -11.51 -12.83 17.95
C SER A 84 -11.20 -12.79 16.46
N GLU A 85 -10.54 -13.85 15.98
CA GLU A 85 -10.25 -14.05 14.56
C GLU A 85 -11.54 -14.05 13.70
N ASP A 86 -12.57 -14.76 14.14
CA ASP A 86 -13.82 -14.90 13.38
C ASP A 86 -14.56 -13.57 13.22
N VAL A 87 -14.47 -12.68 14.21
CA VAL A 87 -15.06 -11.34 14.16
C VAL A 87 -14.30 -10.47 13.16
N ARG A 88 -12.96 -10.48 13.20
CA ARG A 88 -12.13 -9.73 12.23
C ARG A 88 -12.41 -10.18 10.79
N ARG A 89 -12.53 -11.50 10.56
CA ARG A 89 -12.91 -12.06 9.25
C ARG A 89 -14.31 -11.64 8.80
N ALA A 90 -15.30 -11.69 9.70
CA ALA A 90 -16.65 -11.24 9.38
C ALA A 90 -16.70 -9.73 9.06
N CYS A 91 -15.87 -8.92 9.71
CA CYS A 91 -15.73 -7.50 9.39
C CYS A 91 -15.23 -7.29 7.96
N TYR A 92 -14.12 -7.93 7.56
CA TYR A 92 -13.61 -7.81 6.18
C TYR A 92 -14.64 -8.25 5.13
N LYS A 93 -15.40 -9.32 5.39
CA LYS A 93 -16.49 -9.75 4.50
C LYS A 93 -17.61 -8.71 4.40
N LEU A 94 -18.07 -8.18 5.53
CA LEU A 94 -19.12 -7.16 5.53
C LEU A 94 -18.69 -5.92 4.75
N VAL A 95 -17.46 -5.44 4.96
CA VAL A 95 -16.91 -4.30 4.22
C VAL A 95 -16.86 -4.61 2.73
N ALA A 96 -16.34 -5.79 2.36
CA ALA A 96 -16.23 -6.21 0.97
C ALA A 96 -17.59 -6.32 0.23
N GLU A 97 -18.61 -6.79 0.93
CA GLU A 97 -19.91 -7.12 0.33
C GLU A 97 -20.89 -5.93 0.33
N LYS A 98 -20.79 -5.02 1.30
CA LYS A 98 -21.82 -4.00 1.55
C LYS A 98 -21.31 -2.56 1.62
N ILE A 99 -20.01 -2.33 1.61
CA ILE A 99 -19.45 -0.97 1.68
C ILE A 99 -18.68 -0.69 0.39
N ASP A 100 -19.14 0.30 -0.35
CA ASP A 100 -18.47 0.75 -1.56
C ASP A 100 -17.11 1.39 -1.23
N LEU A 101 -16.08 1.06 -2.01
CA LEU A 101 -14.72 1.57 -1.79
C LEU A 101 -14.69 3.10 -1.79
N GLN A 102 -15.47 3.74 -2.68
CA GLN A 102 -15.45 5.20 -2.82
C GLN A 102 -16.14 5.91 -1.65
N SER A 103 -17.04 5.22 -0.93
CA SER A 103 -17.69 5.74 0.28
C SER A 103 -16.75 5.86 1.48
N LEU A 104 -15.63 5.13 1.47
CA LEU A 104 -14.59 5.22 2.50
C LEU A 104 -13.66 6.39 2.21
N THR A 105 -13.18 7.06 3.26
CA THR A 105 -12.08 8.02 3.13
C THR A 105 -10.76 7.29 2.80
N ILE A 106 -9.80 7.99 2.18
CA ILE A 106 -8.49 7.41 1.86
C ILE A 106 -7.80 6.87 3.13
N SER A 107 -7.87 7.60 4.24
CA SER A 107 -7.32 7.15 5.53
C SER A 107 -7.94 5.84 6.03
N GLN A 108 -9.27 5.66 5.89
CA GLN A 108 -9.94 4.41 6.22
C GLN A 108 -9.50 3.27 5.30
N ARG A 109 -9.38 3.52 3.99
CA ARG A 109 -8.91 2.52 3.01
C ARG A 109 -7.52 2.02 3.39
N VAL A 110 -6.57 2.92 3.61
CA VAL A 110 -5.19 2.58 3.99
C VAL A 110 -5.13 1.90 5.37
N THR A 111 -5.96 2.32 6.32
CA THR A 111 -6.06 1.66 7.63
C THR A 111 -6.51 0.20 7.49
N LEU A 112 -7.49 -0.08 6.62
CA LEU A 112 -7.90 -1.44 6.31
C LEU A 112 -6.77 -2.25 5.67
N LEU A 113 -6.03 -1.65 4.74
CA LEU A 113 -4.87 -2.29 4.11
C LEU A 113 -3.80 -2.68 5.13
N ARG A 114 -3.39 -1.73 6.00
CA ARG A 114 -2.41 -1.94 7.06
C ARG A 114 -2.85 -3.04 8.03
N ARG A 115 -4.06 -2.93 8.58
CA ARG A 115 -4.58 -3.89 9.56
C ARG A 115 -4.77 -5.28 8.94
N GLY A 116 -5.19 -5.34 7.69
CA GLY A 116 -5.42 -6.59 6.98
C GLY A 116 -4.12 -7.32 6.66
N ARG A 117 -3.15 -6.61 6.08
CA ARG A 117 -1.83 -7.14 5.73
C ARG A 117 -1.04 -7.59 6.96
N LEU A 118 -1.09 -6.79 8.04
CA LEU A 118 -0.34 -7.03 9.27
C LEU A 118 -1.13 -7.83 10.32
N ASP A 119 -2.26 -8.44 9.97
CA ASP A 119 -3.02 -9.24 10.94
C ASP A 119 -2.18 -10.44 11.41
N ARG A 120 -2.24 -10.73 12.71
CA ARG A 120 -1.56 -11.87 13.34
C ARG A 120 -1.98 -13.22 12.77
N SER A 121 -3.22 -13.36 12.31
CA SER A 121 -3.74 -14.63 11.78
C SER A 121 -3.63 -14.72 10.26
N SER A 122 -3.04 -15.81 9.78
CA SER A 122 -2.98 -16.11 8.34
C SER A 122 -4.37 -16.27 7.71
N HIS A 123 -5.36 -16.76 8.46
CA HIS A 123 -6.74 -16.88 7.98
C HIS A 123 -7.39 -15.51 7.78
N VAL A 124 -7.08 -14.53 8.65
CA VAL A 124 -7.57 -13.16 8.49
C VAL A 124 -6.87 -12.49 7.32
N ARG A 125 -5.54 -12.61 7.19
CA ARG A 125 -4.80 -12.08 6.04
C ARG A 125 -5.34 -12.62 4.72
N LYS A 126 -5.63 -13.93 4.66
CA LYS A 126 -6.25 -14.57 3.50
C LYS A 126 -7.64 -14.01 3.20
N GLU A 127 -8.48 -13.85 4.22
CA GLU A 127 -9.83 -13.31 4.07
C GLU A 127 -9.82 -11.84 3.61
N PHE A 128 -8.95 -11.02 4.22
CA PHE A 128 -8.68 -9.64 3.82
C PHE A 128 -8.31 -9.56 2.33
N LEU A 129 -7.30 -10.32 1.92
CA LEU A 129 -6.81 -10.25 0.55
C LEU A 129 -7.84 -10.78 -0.45
N GLN A 130 -8.47 -11.92 -0.15
CA GLN A 130 -9.40 -12.58 -1.07
C GLN A 130 -10.75 -11.87 -1.17
N SER A 131 -11.34 -11.49 -0.03
CA SER A 131 -12.69 -10.95 0.01
C SER A 131 -12.69 -9.44 -0.14
N LEU A 132 -11.90 -8.71 0.67
CA LEU A 132 -11.88 -7.24 0.59
C LEU A 132 -11.12 -6.75 -0.65
N VAL A 133 -9.82 -7.05 -0.75
CA VAL A 133 -8.97 -6.44 -1.78
C VAL A 133 -9.32 -6.98 -3.16
N TYR A 134 -9.31 -8.31 -3.34
CA TYR A 134 -9.51 -8.90 -4.66
C TYR A 134 -10.99 -8.83 -5.11
N ARG A 135 -11.91 -9.45 -4.37
CA ARG A 135 -13.32 -9.52 -4.80
C ARG A 135 -14.08 -8.21 -4.64
N GLY A 136 -13.96 -7.56 -3.49
CA GLY A 136 -14.73 -6.35 -3.18
C GLY A 136 -14.20 -5.13 -3.93
N TRP A 137 -12.90 -4.87 -3.83
CA TRP A 137 -12.30 -3.64 -4.35
C TRP A 137 -11.85 -3.76 -5.81
N LEU A 138 -10.96 -4.72 -6.13
CA LEU A 138 -10.43 -4.84 -7.49
C LEU A 138 -11.52 -5.28 -8.48
N GLU A 139 -12.13 -6.45 -8.27
CA GLU A 139 -13.16 -6.97 -9.18
C GLU A 139 -14.47 -6.20 -9.06
N GLY A 140 -14.96 -6.00 -7.82
CA GLY A 140 -16.25 -5.39 -7.56
C GLY A 140 -16.31 -3.89 -7.86
N SER A 141 -15.42 -3.11 -7.25
CA SER A 141 -15.46 -1.63 -7.36
C SER A 141 -14.68 -1.11 -8.57
N CYS A 142 -13.61 -1.80 -8.98
CA CYS A 142 -12.72 -1.35 -10.05
C CYS A 142 -12.86 -2.15 -11.35
N GLY A 143 -13.71 -3.18 -11.41
CA GLY A 143 -13.91 -3.99 -12.62
C GLY A 143 -12.66 -4.71 -13.12
N GLY A 144 -11.73 -5.05 -12.22
CA GLY A 144 -10.45 -5.67 -12.54
C GLY A 144 -9.34 -4.67 -12.92
N ASP A 145 -9.59 -3.37 -12.87
CA ASP A 145 -8.61 -2.33 -13.22
C ASP A 145 -7.69 -1.98 -12.03
N PHE A 146 -6.43 -2.38 -12.15
CA PHE A 146 -5.38 -2.09 -11.18
C PHE A 146 -5.00 -0.60 -11.11
N TYR A 147 -5.09 0.14 -12.21
CA TYR A 147 -4.82 1.58 -12.22
C TYR A 147 -5.89 2.30 -11.40
N ARG A 148 -7.16 1.93 -11.61
CA ARG A 148 -8.28 2.48 -10.86
C ARG A 148 -8.18 2.16 -9.36
N LEU A 149 -7.77 0.94 -9.01
CA LEU A 149 -7.55 0.58 -7.61
C LEU A 149 -6.44 1.45 -6.99
N CYS A 150 -5.32 1.64 -7.69
CA CYS A 150 -4.24 2.48 -7.20
C CYS A 150 -4.68 3.93 -7.02
N GLU A 151 -5.35 4.51 -8.01
CA GLU A 151 -5.90 5.87 -7.97
C GLU A 151 -6.78 6.07 -6.73
N LEU A 152 -7.66 5.10 -6.42
CA LEU A 152 -8.53 5.14 -5.25
C LEU A 152 -7.79 4.92 -3.92
N LEU A 153 -6.51 4.53 -3.93
CA LEU A 153 -5.70 4.35 -2.73
C LEU A 153 -4.71 5.48 -2.47
N ASP A 154 -4.66 6.47 -3.37
CA ASP A 154 -3.70 7.58 -3.33
C ASP A 154 -2.25 7.06 -3.35
N PRO A 155 -1.75 6.68 -4.54
CA PRO A 155 -0.46 6.02 -4.69
C PRO A 155 0.70 6.90 -4.27
N GLU A 156 0.56 8.23 -4.39
CA GLU A 156 1.60 9.19 -4.04
C GLU A 156 1.89 9.19 -2.54
N THR A 157 0.84 9.19 -1.73
CA THR A 157 0.98 9.24 -0.27
C THR A 157 1.22 7.85 0.36
N TYR A 158 0.66 6.79 -0.23
CA TYR A 158 0.56 5.48 0.43
C TYR A 158 1.18 4.31 -0.37
N ALA A 159 2.12 4.59 -1.28
CA ALA A 159 2.85 3.56 -2.05
C ALA A 159 3.37 2.40 -1.17
N GLU A 160 3.79 2.73 0.05
CA GLU A 160 4.22 1.82 1.13
C GLU A 160 3.28 0.67 1.43
N ASP A 161 2.02 1.02 1.57
CA ASP A 161 0.98 0.10 1.94
C ASP A 161 0.44 -0.61 0.71
N ILE A 162 0.41 0.10 -0.42
CA ILE A 162 -0.18 -0.36 -1.68
C ILE A 162 0.71 -1.41 -2.36
N VAL A 163 2.00 -1.12 -2.56
CA VAL A 163 2.92 -1.97 -3.34
C VAL A 163 2.93 -3.43 -2.86
N PRO A 164 3.11 -3.74 -1.56
CA PRO A 164 3.12 -5.13 -1.09
C PRO A 164 1.79 -5.86 -1.34
N ILE A 165 0.68 -5.14 -1.30
CA ILE A 165 -0.66 -5.70 -1.51
C ILE A 165 -0.87 -6.01 -2.99
N LEU A 166 -0.46 -5.10 -3.88
CA LEU A 166 -0.50 -5.35 -5.32
C LEU A 166 0.32 -6.59 -5.69
N CYS A 167 1.54 -6.71 -5.14
CA CYS A 167 2.36 -7.91 -5.33
C CYS A 167 1.59 -9.18 -4.91
N GLU A 168 0.99 -9.19 -3.72
CA GLU A 168 0.30 -10.37 -3.17
C GLU A 168 -0.99 -10.71 -3.95
N VAL A 169 -1.76 -9.70 -4.39
CA VAL A 169 -2.97 -9.90 -5.20
C VAL A 169 -2.61 -10.49 -6.56
N GLU A 170 -1.63 -9.91 -7.23
CA GLU A 170 -1.22 -10.34 -8.55
C GLU A 170 -0.60 -11.74 -8.51
N GLU A 171 0.21 -12.07 -7.49
CA GLU A 171 0.76 -13.41 -7.31
C GLU A 171 -0.31 -14.50 -7.15
N ARG A 172 -1.43 -14.18 -6.50
CA ARG A 172 -2.41 -15.19 -6.07
C ARG A 172 -3.62 -15.31 -6.97
N PHE A 173 -4.05 -14.22 -7.60
CA PHE A 173 -5.37 -14.16 -8.24
C PHE A 173 -5.34 -13.72 -9.69
N ALA A 174 -4.39 -12.87 -10.09
CA ALA A 174 -4.43 -12.20 -11.39
C ALA A 174 -3.24 -12.55 -12.30
N LYS A 175 -3.45 -12.33 -13.60
CA LYS A 175 -2.43 -12.22 -14.65
C LYS A 175 -2.14 -10.72 -14.90
N PRO A 176 -1.00 -10.35 -15.48
CA PRO A 176 -0.41 -9.02 -15.33
C PRO A 176 -1.22 -7.86 -15.86
N ILE A 177 -0.90 -6.73 -15.27
CA ILE A 177 -1.31 -5.37 -15.59
C ILE A 177 -1.06 -5.05 -17.08
N VAL A 178 -1.95 -4.18 -17.57
CA VAL A 178 -1.95 -3.51 -18.87
C VAL A 178 -0.58 -2.87 -19.17
N ALA A 179 -0.20 -2.86 -20.46
CA ALA A 179 1.00 -2.21 -20.98
C ALA A 179 1.25 -0.83 -20.33
N ILE A 180 2.45 -0.66 -19.76
CA ILE A 180 2.89 0.60 -19.15
C ILE A 180 3.50 1.46 -20.25
N ASP A 181 2.91 2.61 -20.54
CA ASP A 181 3.48 3.59 -21.47
C ASP A 181 4.50 4.46 -20.74
N LEU A 182 5.79 4.21 -21.01
CA LEU A 182 6.89 4.98 -20.43
C LEU A 182 6.89 6.46 -20.85
N ASN A 183 6.23 6.84 -21.94
CA ASN A 183 6.16 8.24 -22.36
C ASN A 183 5.13 9.06 -21.58
N HIS A 184 4.17 8.37 -20.93
CA HIS A 184 3.07 8.97 -20.18
C HIS A 184 2.83 8.19 -18.87
N LEU A 185 3.88 8.05 -18.07
CA LEU A 185 3.85 7.33 -16.81
C LEU A 185 3.06 8.15 -15.79
N THR A 186 1.92 7.62 -15.35
CA THR A 186 1.18 8.19 -14.22
C THR A 186 1.76 7.68 -12.90
N LYS A 187 1.37 8.30 -11.77
CA LYS A 187 1.80 7.85 -10.43
C LYS A 187 1.31 6.43 -10.13
N GLU A 188 0.11 6.10 -10.58
CA GLU A 188 -0.44 4.74 -10.54
C GLU A 188 0.46 3.81 -11.35
N ALA A 189 0.78 4.16 -12.60
CA ALA A 189 1.64 3.35 -13.47
C ALA A 189 3.03 3.10 -12.85
N ALA A 190 3.60 4.11 -12.20
CA ALA A 190 4.88 4.02 -11.50
C ALA A 190 4.82 3.06 -10.29
N VAL A 191 3.73 3.10 -9.50
CA VAL A 191 3.51 2.17 -8.38
C VAL A 191 3.28 0.74 -8.88
N LEU A 192 2.53 0.57 -9.96
CA LEU A 192 2.31 -0.73 -10.59
C LEU A 192 3.63 -1.32 -11.12
N LEU A 193 4.45 -0.50 -11.79
CA LEU A 193 5.80 -0.87 -12.22
C LEU A 193 6.69 -1.28 -11.05
N LEU A 194 6.63 -0.54 -9.93
CA LEU A 194 7.39 -0.85 -8.73
C LEU A 194 6.94 -2.18 -8.10
N ALA A 195 5.63 -2.43 -8.03
CA ALA A 195 5.09 -3.70 -7.55
C ALA A 195 5.58 -4.87 -8.42
N PHE A 196 5.60 -4.70 -9.74
CA PHE A 196 6.18 -5.67 -10.66
C PHE A 196 7.66 -5.94 -10.40
N ALA A 197 8.47 -4.88 -10.33
CA ALA A 197 9.89 -5.02 -10.12
C ALA A 197 10.22 -5.75 -8.82
N LYS A 198 9.49 -5.48 -7.73
CA LYS A 198 9.71 -6.15 -6.44
C LYS A 198 9.48 -7.67 -6.50
N ARG A 199 8.72 -8.19 -7.47
CA ARG A 199 8.52 -9.62 -7.67
C ARG A 199 9.73 -10.26 -8.35
N SER A 200 10.43 -11.13 -7.62
CA SER A 200 11.66 -11.79 -8.09
C SER A 200 11.49 -12.75 -9.28
N ALA A 201 10.25 -13.05 -9.69
CA ALA A 201 9.95 -14.01 -10.76
C ALA A 201 9.68 -13.36 -12.13
N ASP A 202 9.75 -12.03 -12.24
CA ASP A 202 9.15 -11.29 -13.36
C ASP A 202 10.13 -10.41 -14.15
N ASN A 203 11.40 -10.83 -14.22
CA ASN A 203 12.41 -10.14 -15.02
C ASN A 203 11.99 -10.03 -16.50
N GLU A 204 11.25 -11.02 -17.02
CA GLU A 204 10.77 -11.01 -18.41
C GLU A 204 9.83 -9.83 -18.70
N ARG A 205 8.89 -9.51 -17.80
CA ARG A 205 8.01 -8.35 -17.97
C ARG A 205 8.75 -7.04 -17.77
N LEU A 206 9.68 -6.98 -16.82
CA LEU A 206 10.52 -5.80 -16.66
C LEU A 206 11.37 -5.54 -17.91
N SER A 207 11.86 -6.58 -18.58
CA SER A 207 12.52 -6.49 -19.89
C SER A 207 11.57 -6.09 -21.03
N GLN A 208 10.27 -6.40 -20.95
CA GLN A 208 9.29 -5.91 -21.92
C GLN A 208 9.02 -4.41 -21.74
N VAL A 209 8.93 -3.94 -20.49
CA VAL A 209 8.75 -2.52 -20.17
C VAL A 209 10.02 -1.73 -20.48
N PHE A 210 11.18 -2.24 -20.08
CA PHE A 210 12.50 -1.67 -20.34
C PHE A 210 13.32 -2.61 -21.23
N PRO A 211 13.21 -2.50 -22.57
CA PRO A 211 13.94 -3.36 -23.51
C PRO A 211 15.47 -3.25 -23.42
N SER A 212 15.98 -2.17 -22.85
CA SER A 212 17.41 -1.93 -22.66
C SER A 212 17.66 -1.00 -21.48
N LEU A 213 18.87 -1.05 -20.92
CA LEU A 213 19.30 -0.09 -19.88
C LEU A 213 19.30 1.36 -20.39
N LYS A 214 19.52 1.55 -21.69
CA LYS A 214 19.39 2.85 -22.34
C LYS A 214 17.96 3.39 -22.27
N SER A 215 16.96 2.56 -22.57
CA SER A 215 15.55 2.93 -22.47
C SER A 215 15.16 3.29 -21.02
N TYR A 216 15.69 2.56 -20.04
CA TYR A 216 15.51 2.91 -18.62
C TYR A 216 16.18 4.25 -18.27
N ALA A 217 17.41 4.48 -18.72
CA ALA A 217 18.13 5.74 -18.49
C ALA A 217 17.39 6.95 -19.10
N GLU A 218 16.87 6.81 -20.32
CA GLU A 218 16.05 7.84 -20.98
C GLU A 218 14.77 8.13 -20.19
N CYS A 219 14.09 7.08 -19.70
CA CYS A 219 12.91 7.22 -18.84
C CYS A 219 13.24 7.97 -17.53
N LEU A 220 14.35 7.61 -16.88
CA LEU A 220 14.81 8.28 -15.66
C LEU A 220 15.03 9.78 -15.91
N LYS A 221 15.71 10.15 -17.01
CA LYS A 221 15.93 11.55 -17.40
C LYS A 221 14.62 12.28 -17.67
N TYR A 222 13.68 11.64 -18.35
CA TYR A 222 12.39 12.24 -18.70
C TYR A 222 11.56 12.61 -17.45
N TYR A 223 11.51 11.72 -16.45
CA TYR A 223 10.79 11.97 -15.19
C TYR A 223 11.64 12.58 -14.08
N LYS A 224 12.81 13.13 -14.40
CA LYS A 224 13.75 13.71 -13.43
C LYS A 224 13.12 14.78 -12.52
N GLN A 225 12.12 15.51 -13.03
CA GLN A 225 11.42 16.59 -12.30
C GLN A 225 10.19 16.10 -11.51
N ASP A 226 9.68 14.90 -11.79
CA ASP A 226 8.59 14.31 -11.02
C ASP A 226 9.18 13.49 -9.88
N ASP A 227 9.21 14.08 -8.70
CA ASP A 227 9.85 13.51 -7.52
C ASP A 227 9.33 12.11 -7.16
N PHE A 228 8.01 11.91 -7.23
CA PHE A 228 7.39 10.64 -6.86
C PHE A 228 7.71 9.55 -7.88
N ILE A 229 7.55 9.85 -9.17
CA ILE A 229 7.85 8.90 -10.24
C ILE A 229 9.35 8.57 -10.24
N LEU A 230 10.21 9.56 -10.07
CA LEU A 230 11.66 9.36 -9.96
C LEU A 230 12.00 8.40 -8.81
N SER A 231 11.39 8.59 -7.63
CA SER A 231 11.57 7.70 -6.48
C SER A 231 11.15 6.25 -6.80
N CYS A 232 10.04 6.05 -7.51
CA CYS A 232 9.61 4.72 -7.95
C CYS A 232 10.61 4.09 -8.93
N LEU A 233 11.05 4.85 -9.93
CA LEU A 233 12.02 4.39 -10.93
C LEU A 233 13.35 4.01 -10.29
N ILE A 234 13.86 4.81 -9.34
CA ILE A 234 15.09 4.50 -8.58
C ILE A 234 14.95 3.17 -7.82
N GLN A 235 13.78 2.88 -7.25
CA GLN A 235 13.56 1.59 -6.56
C GLN A 235 13.51 0.39 -7.52
N VAL A 236 12.99 0.58 -8.74
CA VAL A 236 12.96 -0.45 -9.79
C VAL A 236 14.37 -0.88 -10.21
N PHE A 237 15.36 0.02 -10.13
CA PHE A 237 16.74 -0.24 -10.54
C PHE A 237 17.30 -1.57 -10.01
N ASN A 238 17.03 -1.91 -8.74
CA ASN A 238 17.59 -3.09 -8.06
C ASN A 238 17.23 -4.43 -8.71
N LYS A 239 16.34 -4.40 -9.70
CA LYS A 239 15.76 -5.57 -10.37
C LYS A 239 16.06 -5.59 -11.87
N LEU A 240 16.74 -4.57 -12.38
CA LEU A 240 17.18 -4.51 -13.76
C LEU A 240 18.30 -5.52 -14.03
N ASP A 241 18.29 -6.10 -15.23
CA ASP A 241 19.39 -6.92 -15.73
C ASP A 241 20.54 -6.02 -16.19
N LEU A 242 21.66 -6.07 -15.45
CA LEU A 242 22.86 -5.28 -15.71
C LEU A 242 23.87 -5.99 -16.64
N SER A 243 23.45 -7.04 -17.35
CA SER A 243 24.33 -7.82 -18.24
C SER A 243 24.76 -7.07 -19.50
N ASP A 244 24.01 -6.04 -19.92
CA ASP A 244 24.36 -5.20 -21.08
C ASP A 244 25.47 -4.19 -20.74
N GLU A 245 26.70 -4.48 -21.15
CA GLU A 245 27.88 -3.65 -20.89
C GLU A 245 27.83 -2.27 -21.56
N ALA A 246 27.18 -2.14 -22.72
CA ALA A 246 27.06 -0.84 -23.40
C ALA A 246 26.04 0.02 -22.66
N GLY A 247 24.84 -0.51 -22.42
CA GLY A 247 23.80 0.18 -21.68
C GLY A 247 24.18 0.49 -20.22
N ARG A 248 24.99 -0.37 -19.58
CA ARG A 248 25.52 -0.14 -18.23
C ARG A 248 26.45 1.08 -18.18
N ARG A 249 27.30 1.26 -19.19
CA ARG A 249 28.17 2.45 -19.30
C ARG A 249 27.36 3.72 -19.53
N ASP A 250 26.36 3.67 -20.40
CA ASP A 250 25.44 4.80 -20.65
C ASP A 250 24.61 5.15 -19.40
N LEU A 251 24.23 4.14 -18.60
CA LEU A 251 23.53 4.34 -17.34
C LEU A 251 24.45 4.98 -16.28
N ILE A 252 25.71 4.54 -16.20
CA ILE A 252 26.69 5.14 -15.28
C ILE A 252 26.95 6.61 -15.63
N SER A 253 27.13 6.96 -16.91
CA SER A 253 27.30 8.36 -17.31
C SER A 253 26.05 9.18 -17.00
N THR A 254 24.85 8.63 -17.26
CA THR A 254 23.58 9.25 -16.91
C THR A 254 23.47 9.52 -15.40
N LEU A 255 23.70 8.51 -14.55
CA LEU A 255 23.62 8.66 -13.10
C LEU A 255 24.60 9.72 -12.59
N ARG A 256 25.80 9.78 -13.16
CA ARG A 256 26.80 10.78 -12.80
C ARG A 256 26.39 12.18 -13.27
N GLU A 257 26.32 12.37 -14.58
CA GLU A 257 26.26 13.68 -15.25
C GLU A 257 24.87 14.31 -15.12
N ASP A 258 23.80 13.51 -15.23
CA ASP A 258 22.44 14.02 -15.20
C ASP A 258 21.83 14.02 -13.79
N PHE A 259 22.36 13.30 -12.81
CA PHE A 259 21.74 13.17 -11.48
C PHE A 259 22.66 13.55 -10.32
N LEU A 260 23.80 12.88 -10.14
CA LEU A 260 24.66 13.12 -8.98
C LEU A 260 25.32 14.50 -9.01
N GLU A 261 25.62 15.03 -10.20
CA GLU A 261 26.18 16.39 -10.38
C GLU A 261 25.09 17.49 -10.34
N ASP A 262 23.82 17.14 -10.52
CA ASP A 262 22.72 18.12 -10.51
C ASP A 262 22.25 18.42 -9.07
N SER A 263 22.37 19.69 -8.67
CA SER A 263 21.93 20.21 -7.36
C SER A 263 20.41 20.41 -7.24
N GLN A 264 19.66 20.30 -8.34
CA GLN A 264 18.20 20.40 -8.33
C GLN A 264 17.51 19.10 -7.92
N ILE A 265 18.25 17.98 -7.82
CA ILE A 265 17.70 16.70 -7.38
C ILE A 265 17.43 16.75 -5.86
N PRO A 266 16.21 16.41 -5.41
CA PRO A 266 15.91 16.33 -3.98
C PRO A 266 16.83 15.37 -3.23
N ASP A 267 17.32 15.80 -2.07
CA ASP A 267 18.38 15.12 -1.33
C ASP A 267 18.06 13.66 -0.96
N ARG A 268 16.77 13.34 -0.80
CA ARG A 268 16.26 11.98 -0.54
C ARG A 268 16.59 10.96 -1.62
N HIS A 269 16.87 11.37 -2.85
CA HIS A 269 17.13 10.44 -3.97
C HIS A 269 18.58 10.01 -4.08
N TYR A 270 19.54 10.82 -3.60
CA TYR A 270 20.98 10.51 -3.72
C TYR A 270 21.35 9.14 -3.13
N PRO A 271 20.82 8.68 -1.98
CA PRO A 271 21.15 7.34 -1.47
C PRO A 271 20.71 6.21 -2.41
N GLY A 272 19.59 6.37 -3.13
CA GLY A 272 19.13 5.41 -4.12
C GLY A 272 19.97 5.47 -5.41
N LEU A 273 20.27 6.67 -5.89
CA LEU A 273 21.08 6.91 -7.09
C LEU A 273 22.52 6.41 -6.93
N VAL A 274 23.14 6.63 -5.77
CA VAL A 274 24.50 6.13 -5.48
C VAL A 274 24.51 4.61 -5.40
N ARG A 275 23.48 3.98 -4.81
CA ARG A 275 23.38 2.52 -4.84
C ARG A 275 23.22 1.99 -6.25
N ALA A 276 22.42 2.67 -7.07
CA ALA A 276 22.31 2.33 -8.49
C ALA A 276 23.68 2.40 -9.18
N LEU A 277 24.44 3.46 -8.95
CA LEU A 277 25.80 3.62 -9.46
C LEU A 277 26.72 2.48 -9.00
N VAL A 278 26.76 2.16 -7.70
CA VAL A 278 27.61 1.08 -7.15
C VAL A 278 27.28 -0.26 -7.79
N SER A 279 25.99 -0.61 -7.87
CA SER A 279 25.51 -1.83 -8.50
C SER A 279 25.84 -1.87 -9.99
N SER A 280 25.65 -0.76 -10.71
CA SER A 280 26.05 -0.66 -12.11
C SER A 280 27.55 -0.80 -12.30
N MET A 281 28.40 -0.30 -11.40
CA MET A 281 29.86 -0.40 -11.53
C MET A 281 30.41 -1.78 -11.16
N GLY A 282 29.70 -2.57 -10.35
CA GLY A 282 30.14 -3.89 -9.88
C GLY A 282 31.36 -3.85 -8.94
N SER A 283 31.82 -2.65 -8.55
CA SER A 283 32.99 -2.42 -7.70
C SER A 283 32.75 -1.24 -6.79
N GLN A 284 32.70 -1.51 -5.48
CA GLN A 284 32.50 -0.48 -4.47
C GLN A 284 33.68 0.50 -4.41
N SER A 285 34.93 0.04 -4.58
CA SER A 285 36.09 0.92 -4.60
C SER A 285 36.08 1.87 -5.80
N SER A 286 35.64 1.39 -6.96
CA SER A 286 35.54 2.23 -8.16
C SER A 286 34.43 3.28 -8.01
N ALA A 287 33.29 2.89 -7.43
CA ALA A 287 32.21 3.83 -7.11
C ALA A 287 32.63 4.86 -6.04
N ALA A 288 33.37 4.43 -5.00
CA ALA A 288 33.90 5.33 -3.99
C ALA A 288 34.87 6.36 -4.57
N GLY A 289 35.73 5.95 -5.53
CA GLY A 289 36.60 6.88 -6.25
C GLY A 289 35.81 7.93 -7.03
N LEU A 290 34.77 7.52 -7.77
CA LEU A 290 33.91 8.43 -8.52
C LEU A 290 33.12 9.37 -7.59
N VAL A 291 32.59 8.86 -6.49
CA VAL A 291 31.93 9.68 -5.46
C VAL A 291 32.90 10.70 -4.86
N ALA A 292 34.15 10.30 -4.58
CA ALA A 292 35.16 11.24 -4.09
C ALA A 292 35.47 12.34 -5.11
N GLU A 293 35.57 12.01 -6.40
CA GLU A 293 35.73 13.00 -7.48
C GLU A 293 34.56 13.99 -7.51
N LEU A 294 33.33 13.50 -7.41
CA LEU A 294 32.12 14.32 -7.36
C LEU A 294 32.15 15.29 -6.18
N LEU A 295 32.44 14.79 -4.97
CA LEU A 295 32.50 15.61 -3.76
C LEU A 295 33.65 16.62 -3.78
N ILE A 296 34.77 16.31 -4.43
CA ILE A 296 35.90 17.24 -4.59
C ILE A 296 35.54 18.35 -5.59
N ALA A 297 34.90 18.01 -6.72
CA ALA A 297 34.48 18.98 -7.73
C ALA A 297 33.44 19.96 -7.15
N ASP A 298 32.50 19.42 -6.38
CA ASP A 298 31.45 20.17 -5.68
C ASP A 298 31.99 20.96 -4.47
N GLY A 299 33.15 20.53 -3.96
CA GLY A 299 33.78 21.07 -2.77
C GLY A 299 34.40 22.45 -2.86
N SER A 300 34.20 23.15 -3.97
CA SER A 300 34.47 24.58 -4.05
C SER A 300 33.39 25.42 -3.33
N ASP A 301 32.26 24.83 -2.93
CA ASP A 301 31.10 25.54 -2.36
C ASP A 301 30.52 24.92 -1.05
N TRP A 302 31.34 24.20 -0.26
CA TRP A 302 30.96 23.63 1.06
C TRP A 302 30.46 24.67 2.09
N SER A 303 30.48 25.95 1.75
CA SER A 303 29.94 27.02 2.57
C SER A 303 28.42 26.96 2.71
N SER A 304 27.73 26.27 1.78
CA SER A 304 26.28 26.07 1.83
C SER A 304 25.92 24.82 2.64
N GLU A 305 24.99 24.99 3.60
CA GLU A 305 24.39 23.90 4.37
C GLU A 305 23.75 22.83 3.47
N GLN A 306 23.16 23.26 2.35
CA GLN A 306 22.54 22.36 1.35
C GLN A 306 23.58 21.49 0.64
N ALA A 307 24.72 22.07 0.26
CA ALA A 307 25.81 21.31 -0.36
C ALA A 307 26.40 20.27 0.60
N ALA A 308 26.56 20.64 1.88
CA ALA A 308 27.00 19.73 2.92
C ALA A 308 26.00 18.58 3.16
N PHE A 309 24.71 18.87 3.20
CA PHE A 309 23.67 17.86 3.38
C PHE A 309 23.59 16.89 2.20
N ARG A 310 23.61 17.40 0.97
CA ARG A 310 23.69 16.58 -0.25
C ARG A 310 24.87 15.62 -0.21
N ALA A 311 26.06 16.11 0.13
CA ALA A 311 27.24 15.27 0.24
C ALA A 311 27.08 14.16 1.29
N LEU A 312 26.47 14.47 2.44
CA LEU A 312 26.14 13.47 3.45
C LEU A 312 25.21 12.39 2.87
N LYS A 313 24.21 12.77 2.08
CA LYS A 313 23.30 11.83 1.40
C LYS A 313 23.98 10.97 0.34
N ILE A 314 24.93 11.53 -0.39
CA ILE A 314 25.75 10.77 -1.34
C ILE A 314 26.62 9.74 -0.59
N VAL A 315 27.27 10.14 0.50
CA VAL A 315 28.08 9.23 1.33
C VAL A 315 27.22 8.16 2.01
N GLU A 316 26.04 8.53 2.51
CA GLU A 316 25.04 7.60 3.05
C GLU A 316 24.71 6.50 2.03
N GLY A 317 24.45 6.87 0.77
CA GLY A 317 24.21 5.91 -0.31
C GLY A 317 25.35 4.90 -0.50
N LEU A 318 26.60 5.36 -0.46
CA LEU A 318 27.79 4.50 -0.60
C LEU A 318 27.92 3.52 0.57
N LEU A 319 27.63 3.97 1.80
CA LEU A 319 27.62 3.13 2.99
C LEU A 319 26.51 2.08 2.93
N LEU A 320 25.29 2.48 2.55
CA LEU A 320 24.15 1.58 2.40
C LEU A 320 24.36 0.55 1.28
N ALA A 321 25.10 0.89 0.23
CA ALA A 321 25.48 -0.07 -0.82
C ALA A 321 26.38 -1.22 -0.28
N SER A 322 27.07 -0.99 0.85
CA SER A 322 27.98 -1.95 1.47
C SER A 322 27.26 -2.98 2.35
N THR A 323 26.02 -2.69 2.75
CA THR A 323 25.24 -3.58 3.62
C THR A 323 24.53 -4.64 2.78
N PRO A 324 24.66 -5.94 3.12
CA PRO A 324 23.93 -6.99 2.41
C PRO A 324 22.43 -6.74 2.50
N GLN A 325 21.75 -6.87 1.34
CA GLN A 325 20.31 -6.71 1.14
C GLN A 325 19.52 -7.59 2.13
N ASN A 326 19.21 -7.08 3.31
CA ASN A 326 18.33 -7.76 4.26
C ASN A 326 17.11 -6.93 4.69
N ASP A 327 16.96 -5.69 4.20
CA ASP A 327 15.68 -5.00 4.34
C ASP A 327 15.33 -4.19 3.07
N PRO A 328 14.38 -4.67 2.25
CA PRO A 328 13.78 -3.87 1.19
C PRO A 328 12.80 -2.79 1.73
N GLU A 329 12.67 -2.63 3.05
CA GLU A 329 11.68 -1.75 3.68
C GLU A 329 12.21 -0.35 4.08
N VAL A 330 13.50 -0.02 3.91
CA VAL A 330 14.06 1.25 4.42
C VAL A 330 13.80 2.48 3.53
N PHE A 331 13.24 2.34 2.31
CA PHE A 331 13.14 3.46 1.35
C PHE A 331 11.73 3.94 1.11
N PHE A 332 11.09 4.17 2.23
CA PHE A 332 9.72 4.52 2.30
C PHE A 332 9.68 5.81 3.10
N PHE A 333 9.14 6.83 2.42
CA PHE A 333 9.43 8.26 2.57
C PHE A 333 9.74 8.57 4.04
N ILE A 334 11.01 8.91 4.32
CA ILE A 334 11.27 9.76 5.48
C ILE A 334 10.62 11.09 5.09
N ALA A 335 9.33 11.20 5.40
CA ALA A 335 8.61 12.44 5.38
C ALA A 335 9.38 13.39 6.30
N ASP A 336 9.77 14.53 5.74
CA ASP A 336 10.31 15.65 6.51
C ASP A 336 9.36 16.06 7.64
#